data_AF-A0A6G1JRV2-F1
#
_entry.id   AF-A0A6G1JRV2-F1
#
_cell.length_a   1.000
_cell.length_b   1.000
_cell.length_c   1.000
_cell.angle_alpha   90.00
_cell.angle_beta   90.00
_cell.angle_gamma   90.00
#
_symmetry.space_group_name_H-M   'P 1'
#
loop_
_entity.id
_entity.type
_entity.pdbx_description
1 polymer ?
#
loop_
_entity_poly.entity_id
_entity_poly.type
_entity_poly.pdbx_seq_one_letter_code
_entity_poly.pdbx_strand_id
1 'polypeptide(L)'
;MRNELFNDWGKFSAKNVLGDVLDFDASSEQAKLLDGKMDVVWRSAVIHQFTWDKQIAECKRLVQFSKGAGSLIVGCGVGRKGDEEGIKMQERTEGKFTGTEPFKHNAASTEKMWRAVGSELGMKLKASAKWSTWEDFGCQKGRCDFMGPDMGVVEFTVELV
;
A
#
# COMPACT_ATOMS: atom_id res chain seq x y z
N MET A 1 -16.44 -13.02 10.77
CA MET A 1 -16.30 -13.44 9.35
C MET A 1 -15.72 -14.86 9.36
N ARG A 2 -16.36 -15.83 8.71
CA ARG A 2 -15.97 -17.26 8.75
C ARG A 2 -15.08 -17.53 7.53
N ASN A 3 -13.80 -17.87 7.73
CA ASN A 3 -12.92 -18.33 6.64
C ASN A 3 -12.95 -19.86 6.61
N GLU A 4 -13.59 -20.45 5.61
CA GLU A 4 -13.69 -21.91 5.43
C GLU A 4 -12.55 -22.48 4.57
N LEU A 5 -11.71 -21.62 4.01
CA LEU A 5 -10.73 -21.98 2.97
C LEU A 5 -9.58 -22.89 3.47
N PHE A 6 -9.25 -22.86 4.77
CA PHE A 6 -8.06 -23.53 5.31
C PHE A 6 -8.31 -24.43 6.53
N ASN A 7 -9.57 -24.57 6.98
CA ASN A 7 -9.94 -25.31 8.19
C ASN A 7 -9.04 -24.99 9.42
N ASP A 8 -8.58 -23.74 9.51
CA ASP A 8 -7.63 -23.24 10.49
C ASP A 8 -8.31 -22.47 11.63
N TRP A 9 -9.63 -22.55 11.72
CA TRP A 9 -10.46 -21.77 12.65
C TRP A 9 -10.02 -21.89 14.11
N GLY A 10 -9.59 -23.07 14.56
CA GLY A 10 -9.08 -23.30 15.92
C GLY A 10 -7.57 -23.08 16.09
N LYS A 11 -6.85 -22.70 15.03
CA LYS A 11 -5.38 -22.62 14.98
C LYS A 11 -4.88 -21.21 14.66
N PHE A 12 -5.61 -20.48 13.82
CA PHE A 12 -5.26 -19.13 13.41
C PHE A 12 -5.86 -18.10 14.37
N SER A 13 -5.02 -17.60 15.28
CA SER A 13 -5.40 -16.54 16.21
C SER A 13 -5.28 -15.17 15.52
N ALA A 14 -6.36 -14.72 14.88
CA ALA A 14 -6.45 -13.39 14.31
C ALA A 14 -7.34 -12.45 15.13
N LYS A 15 -6.88 -11.22 15.29
CA LYS A 15 -7.71 -10.12 15.81
C LYS A 15 -8.09 -9.21 14.65
N ASN A 16 -9.40 -9.01 14.47
CA ASN A 16 -9.91 -8.02 13.54
C ASN A 16 -10.09 -6.70 14.29
N VAL A 17 -9.71 -5.59 13.67
CA VAL A 17 -9.85 -4.24 14.22
C VAL A 17 -10.58 -3.42 13.17
N LEU A 18 -11.67 -2.77 13.57
CA LEU A 18 -12.32 -1.77 12.73
C LEU A 18 -11.62 -0.43 12.95
N GLY A 19 -11.18 0.22 11.88
CA GLY A 19 -10.44 1.47 11.99
C GLY A 19 -10.23 2.16 10.64
N ASP A 20 -9.88 3.45 10.72
CA ASP A 20 -9.45 4.25 9.58
C ASP A 20 -7.93 4.37 9.61
N VAL A 21 -7.24 3.89 8.57
CA VAL A 21 -5.78 3.96 8.49
C VAL A 21 -5.25 5.42 8.50
N LEU A 22 -6.09 6.41 8.23
CA LEU A 22 -5.75 7.82 8.29
C LEU A 22 -6.00 8.45 9.66
N ASP A 23 -6.48 7.69 10.65
CA ASP A 23 -6.67 8.15 12.03
C ASP A 23 -5.41 7.95 12.88
N PHE A 24 -4.86 9.07 13.36
CA PHE A 24 -3.66 9.17 14.18
C PHE A 24 -3.95 9.38 15.68
N ASP A 25 -5.21 9.38 16.11
CA ASP A 25 -5.54 9.49 17.52
C ASP A 25 -4.99 8.29 18.30
N ALA A 26 -4.09 8.56 19.24
CA ALA A 26 -3.51 7.56 20.13
C ALA A 26 -4.56 6.88 21.03
N SER A 27 -5.73 7.50 21.19
CA SER A 27 -6.85 6.94 21.93
C SER A 27 -7.66 5.90 21.13
N SER A 28 -7.49 5.85 19.80
CA SER A 28 -8.18 4.91 18.91
C SER A 28 -7.85 3.44 19.25
N GLU A 29 -8.77 2.53 18.94
CA GLU A 29 -8.56 1.10 19.20
C GLU A 29 -7.37 0.56 18.38
N GLN A 30 -7.25 0.97 17.12
CA GLN A 30 -6.15 0.60 16.24
C GLN A 30 -4.79 1.06 16.79
N ALA A 31 -4.68 2.31 17.29
CA ALA A 31 -3.43 2.80 17.84
C ALA A 31 -3.00 1.99 19.06
N LYS A 32 -3.94 1.77 19.99
CA LYS A 32 -3.71 0.96 21.19
C LYS A 32 -3.25 -0.46 20.86
N LEU A 33 -3.71 -1.04 19.74
CA LEU A 33 -3.39 -2.42 19.38
C LEU A 33 -2.16 -2.57 18.50
N LEU A 34 -1.90 -1.62 17.61
CA LEU A 34 -0.94 -1.78 16.53
C LEU A 34 0.30 -0.90 16.67
N ASP A 35 0.20 0.29 17.27
CA ASP A 35 1.32 1.24 17.31
C ASP A 35 2.53 0.66 18.04
N GLY A 36 3.69 0.69 17.37
CA GLY A 36 4.95 0.19 17.90
C GLY A 36 4.99 -1.33 18.14
N LYS A 37 4.09 -2.12 17.51
CA LYS A 37 3.89 -3.54 17.88
C LYS A 37 4.06 -4.53 16.74
N MET A 38 4.08 -4.08 15.49
CA MET A 38 4.14 -5.01 14.35
C MET A 38 5.59 -5.19 13.86
N ASP A 39 6.03 -6.44 13.75
CA ASP A 39 7.31 -6.78 13.10
C ASP A 39 7.19 -6.69 11.57
N VAL A 40 6.00 -7.05 11.04
CA VAL A 40 5.67 -6.97 9.62
C VAL A 40 4.31 -6.29 9.47
N VAL A 41 4.26 -5.25 8.65
CA VAL A 41 3.01 -4.59 8.24
C VAL A 41 2.79 -4.90 6.77
N TRP A 42 1.70 -5.60 6.45
CA TRP A 42 1.32 -5.88 5.07
C TRP A 42 0.14 -5.01 4.63
N ARG A 43 0.30 -4.32 3.48
CA ARG A 43 -0.77 -3.51 2.87
C ARG A 43 -0.99 -3.90 1.42
N SER A 44 -2.22 -4.28 1.08
CA SER A 44 -2.59 -4.70 -0.28
C SER A 44 -3.77 -3.92 -0.83
N ALA A 45 -3.69 -3.51 -2.10
CA ALA A 45 -4.81 -3.08 -2.96
C ALA A 45 -5.68 -1.91 -2.46
N VAL A 46 -5.22 -1.08 -1.52
CA VAL A 46 -5.98 0.08 -1.00
C VAL A 46 -5.39 1.44 -1.43
N ILE A 47 -4.07 1.62 -1.40
CA ILE A 47 -3.45 2.96 -1.53
C ILE A 47 -3.79 3.72 -2.81
N HIS A 48 -4.02 3.00 -3.91
CA HIS A 48 -4.32 3.59 -5.23
C HIS A 48 -5.70 4.28 -5.28
N GLN A 49 -6.45 4.26 -4.17
CA GLN A 49 -7.70 4.99 -3.99
C GLN A 49 -7.50 6.39 -3.41
N PHE A 50 -6.29 6.71 -2.95
CA PHE A 50 -5.98 7.96 -2.28
C PHE A 50 -5.19 8.93 -3.18
N THR A 51 -5.26 10.22 -2.84
CA THR A 51 -4.34 11.24 -3.38
C THR A 51 -2.92 11.01 -2.86
N TRP A 52 -1.91 11.49 -3.58
CA TRP A 52 -0.51 11.41 -3.14
C TRP A 52 -0.31 11.77 -1.65
N ASP A 53 -0.86 12.90 -1.18
CA ASP A 53 -0.68 13.33 0.21
C ASP A 53 -1.31 12.36 1.22
N LYS A 54 -2.48 11.80 0.89
CA LYS A 54 -3.12 10.77 1.71
C LYS A 54 -2.36 9.44 1.66
N GLN A 55 -1.71 9.13 0.54
CA GLN A 55 -0.82 7.96 0.42
C GLN A 55 0.42 8.13 1.31
N ILE A 56 1.01 9.33 1.36
CA ILE A 56 2.10 9.65 2.28
C ILE A 56 1.63 9.52 3.74
N ALA A 57 0.46 10.05 4.08
CA ALA A 57 -0.13 9.93 5.41
C ALA A 57 -0.35 8.46 5.81
N GLU A 58 -0.96 7.65 4.93
CA GLU A 58 -1.13 6.21 5.15
C GLU A 58 0.23 5.54 5.40
N CYS A 59 1.24 5.80 4.56
CA CYS A 59 2.57 5.18 4.72
C CYS A 59 3.23 5.55 6.05
N LYS A 60 3.08 6.79 6.52
CA LYS A 60 3.52 7.19 7.88
C LYS A 60 2.77 6.42 8.97
N ARG A 61 1.47 6.17 8.79
CA ARG A 61 0.71 5.33 9.73
C ARG A 61 1.26 3.91 9.77
N LEU A 62 1.59 3.32 8.63
CA LEU A 62 2.21 1.98 8.56
C LEU A 62 3.55 1.93 9.29
N VAL A 63 4.36 2.99 9.17
CA VAL A 63 5.60 3.14 9.96
C VAL A 63 5.28 3.21 11.46
N GLN A 64 4.26 3.95 11.88
CA GLN A 64 3.85 4.05 13.29
C GLN A 64 3.33 2.72 13.86
N PHE A 65 2.69 1.87 13.06
CA PHE A 65 2.33 0.50 13.46
C PHE A 65 3.55 -0.41 13.69
N SER A 66 4.67 -0.09 13.06
CA SER A 66 5.88 -0.92 13.11
C SER A 66 6.62 -0.75 14.44
N LYS A 67 7.33 -1.79 14.92
CA LYS A 67 8.17 -1.71 16.13
C LYS A 67 9.40 -0.79 15.98
N GLY A 68 9.70 -0.35 14.77
CA GLY A 68 10.89 0.45 14.44
C GLY A 68 11.92 -0.36 13.67
N ALA A 69 13.21 -0.12 13.94
CA ALA A 69 14.31 -0.75 13.22
C ALA A 69 14.21 -2.29 13.21
N GLY A 70 14.47 -2.89 12.05
CA GLY A 70 14.31 -4.33 11.81
C GLY A 70 12.90 -4.77 11.42
N SER A 71 11.90 -3.88 11.48
CA SER A 71 10.55 -4.16 10.98
C SER A 71 10.49 -4.05 9.45
N LEU A 72 9.53 -4.77 8.85
CA LEU A 72 9.26 -4.74 7.41
C LEU A 72 7.86 -4.20 7.11
N ILE A 73 7.77 -3.33 6.11
CA ILE A 73 6.50 -2.95 5.49
C ILE A 73 6.50 -3.50 4.08
N VAL A 74 5.55 -4.36 3.77
CA VAL A 74 5.41 -5.01 2.46
C VAL A 74 4.06 -4.70 1.88
N GLY A 75 3.96 -4.61 0.57
CA GLY A 75 2.67 -4.36 -0.02
C GLY A 75 2.62 -4.43 -1.52
N CYS A 76 1.41 -4.32 -2.03
CA CYS A 76 1.14 -4.23 -3.44
C CYS A 76 -0.08 -3.38 -3.75
N GLY A 77 -0.20 -2.94 -4.99
CA GLY A 77 -1.34 -2.20 -5.48
C GLY A 77 -1.34 -2.09 -7.00
N VAL A 78 -2.49 -1.67 -7.53
CA VAL A 78 -2.64 -1.38 -8.96
C VAL A 78 -1.67 -0.26 -9.34
N GLY A 79 -0.89 -0.48 -10.38
CA GLY A 79 0.09 0.49 -10.86
C GLY A 79 0.41 0.34 -12.34
N ARG A 80 1.20 1.27 -12.85
CA ARG A 80 1.54 1.36 -14.28
C ARG A 80 2.95 0.86 -14.54
N LYS A 81 3.15 0.27 -15.72
CA LYS A 81 4.46 -0.02 -16.30
C LYS A 81 5.22 1.27 -16.66
N GLY A 82 6.54 1.23 -16.60
CA GLY A 82 7.43 2.27 -17.13
C GLY A 82 8.07 3.14 -16.04
N ASP A 83 8.88 4.11 -16.47
CA ASP A 83 9.75 4.91 -15.60
C ASP A 83 9.27 6.36 -15.38
N GLU A 84 8.23 6.78 -16.11
CA GLU A 84 7.58 8.09 -15.94
C GLU A 84 6.92 8.20 -14.55
N GLU A 85 6.75 9.41 -14.01
CA GLU A 85 6.00 9.57 -12.76
C GLU A 85 4.59 8.95 -12.89
N GLY A 86 4.07 8.37 -11.80
CA GLY A 86 2.79 7.65 -11.81
C GLY A 86 1.62 8.45 -12.40
N ILE A 87 0.55 7.77 -12.78
CA ILE A 87 -0.58 8.37 -13.49
C ILE A 87 -1.58 9.00 -12.51
N LYS A 88 -2.06 10.20 -12.86
CA LYS A 88 -3.32 10.76 -12.37
C LYS A 88 -4.48 10.27 -13.24
N MET A 89 -5.55 9.77 -12.64
CA MET A 89 -6.78 9.37 -13.36
C MET A 89 -7.36 10.44 -14.30
N GLN A 90 -7.24 11.73 -14.01
CA GLN A 90 -7.62 12.82 -14.92
C GLN A 90 -6.88 12.76 -16.25
N GLU A 91 -5.57 12.49 -16.23
CA GLU A 91 -4.76 12.33 -17.45
C GLU A 91 -5.24 11.14 -18.27
N ARG A 92 -5.60 10.04 -17.59
CA ARG A 92 -6.10 8.83 -18.24
C ARG A 92 -7.54 8.93 -18.76
N THR A 93 -8.39 9.70 -18.08
CA THR A 93 -9.82 9.84 -18.42
C THR A 93 -10.09 11.04 -19.31
N GLU A 94 -9.05 11.70 -19.84
CA GLU A 94 -9.16 12.91 -20.65
C GLU A 94 -9.97 14.00 -19.92
N GLY A 95 -9.78 14.12 -18.61
CA GLY A 95 -10.49 15.06 -17.75
C GLY A 95 -11.92 14.69 -17.36
N LYS A 96 -12.42 13.49 -17.72
CA LYS A 96 -13.78 13.05 -17.35
C LYS A 96 -13.91 12.63 -15.89
N PHE A 97 -12.80 12.40 -15.19
CA PHE A 97 -12.83 12.10 -13.75
C PHE A 97 -13.13 13.37 -12.93
N THR A 98 -14.20 13.30 -12.13
CA THR A 98 -14.72 14.44 -11.34
C THR A 98 -14.46 14.33 -9.84
N GLY A 99 -13.79 13.27 -9.38
CA GLY A 99 -13.48 13.02 -7.97
C GLY A 99 -12.15 13.61 -7.50
N THR A 100 -11.81 13.37 -6.23
CA THR A 100 -10.45 13.66 -5.74
C THR A 100 -9.46 12.71 -6.39
N GLU A 101 -8.44 13.27 -7.04
CA GLU A 101 -7.52 12.59 -7.96
C GLU A 101 -6.68 11.49 -7.29
N PRO A 102 -7.00 10.19 -7.48
CA PRO A 102 -6.17 9.13 -6.93
C PRO A 102 -4.89 8.98 -7.75
N PHE A 103 -3.78 8.72 -7.08
CA PHE A 103 -2.48 8.57 -7.72
C PHE A 103 -2.14 7.10 -7.92
N LYS A 104 -1.82 6.70 -9.15
CA LYS A 104 -1.41 5.32 -9.48
C LYS A 104 0.08 5.26 -9.74
N HIS A 105 0.78 4.56 -8.86
CA HIS A 105 2.23 4.47 -8.92
C HIS A 105 2.74 3.56 -10.04
N ASN A 106 3.96 3.83 -10.49
CA ASN A 106 4.90 2.83 -11.00
C ASN A 106 5.93 2.47 -9.89
N ALA A 107 6.92 1.63 -10.21
CA ALA A 107 7.97 1.27 -9.25
C ALA A 107 8.76 2.50 -8.77
N ALA A 108 9.24 3.35 -9.69
CA ALA A 108 10.06 4.51 -9.36
C ALA A 108 9.35 5.53 -8.45
N SER A 109 8.07 5.85 -8.74
CA SER A 109 7.29 6.76 -7.90
C SER A 109 6.89 6.14 -6.55
N THR A 110 6.78 4.81 -6.47
CA THR A 110 6.58 4.11 -5.17
C THR A 110 7.78 4.30 -4.26
N GLU A 111 8.99 4.14 -4.80
CA GLU A 111 10.21 4.40 -4.02
C GLU A 111 10.35 5.89 -3.69
N LYS A 112 9.98 6.80 -4.60
CA LYS A 112 9.95 8.24 -4.33
C LYS A 112 9.04 8.58 -3.15
N MET A 113 7.85 7.99 -3.10
CA MET A 113 6.91 8.13 -1.99
C MET A 113 7.53 7.68 -0.66
N TRP A 114 8.15 6.50 -0.63
CA TRP A 114 8.80 6.01 0.60
C TRP A 114 10.03 6.83 1.02
N ARG A 115 10.78 7.40 0.07
CA ARG A 115 11.85 8.36 0.37
C ARG A 115 11.29 9.63 1.03
N ALA A 116 10.16 10.15 0.54
CA ALA A 116 9.49 11.30 1.15
C ALA A 116 9.03 10.99 2.59
N VAL A 117 8.40 9.82 2.80
CA VAL A 117 8.00 9.35 4.14
C VAL A 117 9.19 9.30 5.10
N GLY A 118 10.30 8.69 4.69
CA GLY A 118 11.52 8.62 5.51
C GLY A 118 12.08 10.01 5.84
N SER A 119 12.15 10.90 4.85
CA SER A 119 12.59 12.28 5.04
C SER A 119 11.71 13.05 6.01
N GLU A 120 10.39 12.93 5.90
CA GLU A 120 9.43 13.65 6.75
C GLU A 120 9.40 13.13 8.19
N LEU A 121 9.74 11.86 8.40
CA LEU A 121 9.84 11.26 9.74
C LEU A 121 11.26 11.37 10.35
N GLY A 122 12.25 11.86 9.59
CA GLY A 122 13.65 11.82 10.02
C GLY A 122 14.20 10.40 10.17
N MET A 123 13.66 9.44 9.41
CA MET A 123 13.99 8.02 9.47
C MET A 123 14.70 7.56 8.20
N LYS A 124 15.64 6.62 8.35
CA LYS A 124 16.21 5.91 7.20
C LYS A 124 15.31 4.72 6.87
N LEU A 125 14.86 4.68 5.62
CA LEU A 125 14.05 3.59 5.08
C LEU A 125 14.78 3.03 3.86
N LYS A 126 14.93 1.70 3.76
CA LYS A 126 15.35 1.06 2.52
C LYS A 126 14.12 0.57 1.79
N ALA A 127 13.70 1.30 0.76
CA ALA A 127 12.55 0.93 -0.06
C ALA A 127 13.01 0.34 -1.40
N SER A 128 12.32 -0.70 -1.85
CA SER A 128 12.44 -1.27 -3.20
C SER A 128 11.05 -1.53 -3.75
N ALA A 129 10.87 -1.30 -5.06
CA ALA A 129 9.63 -1.62 -5.74
C ALA A 129 9.87 -2.29 -7.08
N LYS A 130 8.93 -3.14 -7.50
CA LYS A 130 8.91 -3.75 -8.83
C LYS A 130 7.51 -3.69 -9.41
N TRP A 131 7.42 -3.66 -10.75
CA TRP A 131 6.17 -3.83 -11.47
C TRP A 131 6.10 -5.23 -12.06
N SER A 132 4.94 -5.86 -11.95
CA SER A 132 4.64 -7.19 -12.47
C SER A 132 3.37 -7.12 -13.33
N THR A 133 3.27 -8.00 -14.33
CA THR A 133 1.99 -8.20 -15.03
C THR A 133 0.94 -8.76 -14.07
N TRP A 134 -0.34 -8.69 -14.44
CA TRP A 134 -1.41 -9.29 -13.65
C TRP A 134 -1.21 -10.80 -13.51
N GLU A 135 -0.84 -11.47 -14.59
CA GLU A 135 -0.59 -12.91 -14.65
C GLU A 135 0.63 -13.31 -13.80
N ASP A 136 1.74 -12.56 -13.87
CA ASP A 136 2.93 -12.83 -13.04
C ASP A 136 2.64 -12.64 -11.55
N PHE A 137 1.73 -11.73 -11.20
CA PHE A 137 1.23 -11.57 -9.83
C PHE A 137 0.24 -12.68 -9.41
N GLY A 138 -0.24 -13.50 -10.35
CA GLY A 138 -1.17 -14.60 -10.11
C GLY A 138 -2.66 -14.25 -10.32
N CYS A 139 -2.98 -13.11 -10.95
CA CYS A 139 -4.35 -12.84 -11.36
C CYS A 139 -4.76 -13.71 -12.55
N GLN A 140 -6.02 -14.11 -12.57
CA GLN A 140 -6.59 -14.84 -13.69
C GLN A 140 -6.54 -13.98 -14.97
N LYS A 141 -6.05 -14.57 -16.06
CA LYS A 141 -6.04 -13.96 -17.39
C LYS A 141 -7.42 -13.39 -17.76
N GLY A 142 -7.46 -12.17 -18.28
CA GLY A 142 -8.71 -11.51 -18.67
C GLY A 142 -9.39 -10.72 -17.55
N ARG A 143 -9.09 -11.00 -16.27
CA ARG A 143 -9.81 -10.40 -15.13
C ARG A 143 -9.59 -8.89 -15.03
N CYS A 144 -8.41 -8.41 -15.40
CA CYS A 144 -8.00 -7.02 -15.23
C CYS A 144 -7.85 -6.26 -16.57
N ASP A 145 -8.25 -6.85 -17.70
CA ASP A 145 -8.04 -6.28 -19.04
C ASP A 145 -8.71 -4.91 -19.22
N PHE A 146 -9.84 -4.69 -18.53
CA PHE A 146 -10.54 -3.40 -18.52
C PHE A 146 -9.67 -2.24 -17.98
N MET A 147 -8.60 -2.56 -17.23
CA MET A 147 -7.64 -1.58 -16.75
C MET A 147 -6.62 -1.17 -17.81
N GLY A 148 -6.58 -1.79 -18.98
CA GLY A 148 -5.67 -1.43 -20.06
C GLY A 148 -4.29 -2.11 -19.96
N PRO A 149 -3.56 -2.17 -21.09
CA PRO A 149 -2.39 -3.04 -21.26
C PRO A 149 -1.13 -2.54 -20.54
N ASP A 150 -1.10 -1.29 -20.09
CA ASP A 150 0.02 -0.70 -19.35
C ASP A 150 -0.15 -0.83 -17.83
N MET A 151 -1.28 -1.36 -17.37
CA MET A 151 -1.56 -1.56 -15.95
C MET A 151 -1.14 -2.96 -15.50
N GLY A 152 -0.70 -3.04 -14.26
CA GLY A 152 -0.30 -4.26 -13.59
C GLY A 152 -0.25 -4.04 -12.08
N VAL A 153 0.63 -4.77 -11.42
CA VAL A 153 0.80 -4.69 -9.96
C VAL A 153 2.16 -4.11 -9.65
N VAL A 154 2.18 -3.06 -8.83
CA VAL A 154 3.41 -2.60 -8.20
C VAL A 154 3.50 -3.25 -6.83
N GLU A 155 4.57 -4.00 -6.60
CA GLU A 155 4.93 -4.62 -5.35
C GLU A 155 6.08 -3.83 -4.71
N PHE A 156 6.10 -3.71 -3.39
CA PHE A 156 7.17 -3.03 -2.69
C PHE A 156 7.53 -3.72 -1.37
N THR A 157 8.76 -3.46 -0.93
CA THR A 157 9.27 -3.82 0.39
C THR A 157 10.03 -2.63 0.97
N VAL A 158 9.79 -2.34 2.24
CA VAL A 158 10.47 -1.30 3.01
C VAL A 158 11.02 -1.91 4.29
N GLU A 159 12.32 -1.75 4.48
CA GLU A 159 13.01 -2.08 5.73
C GLU A 159 13.23 -0.79 6.53
N LEU A 160 12.81 -0.79 7.80
CA LEU A 160 13.11 0.28 8.74
C LEU A 160 14.51 0.00 9.32
N VAL A 161 15.45 0.94 9.17
CA VAL A 161 16.89 0.72 9.49
C VAL A 161 17.47 1.71 10.47
#